data_AF-A0A0G9MMG6-F1
#
_entry.id   AF-A0A0G9MMG6-F1
#
_cell.length_a   1.000
_cell.length_b   1.000
_cell.length_c   1.000
_cell.angle_alpha   90.00
_cell.angle_beta   90.00
_cell.angle_gamma   90.00
#
_symmetry.space_group_name_H-M   'P 1'
#
loop_
_entity.id
_entity.type
_entity.pdbx_description
1 polymer ?
#
loop_
_entity_poly.entity_id
_entity_poly.type
_entity_poly.pdbx_seq_one_letter_code
_entity_poly.pdbx_strand_id
1 'polypeptide(L)'
;MAARSRPDVTQLAFQSWMLGCEAGWVMWLRTMRIMSGGALAEREVQRMVSEKFVANAMLWPALMMGGAGQSAETLGARTLSHYGKRVRANRRRLSR
;
A
#
# COMPACT_ATOMS: atom_id res chain seq x y z
N MET A 1 -30.18 -1.34 3.16
CA MET A 1 -28.72 -1.43 2.97
C MET A 1 -28.41 -0.94 1.56
N ALA A 2 -27.82 0.25 1.41
CA ALA A 2 -27.52 0.81 0.09
C ALA A 2 -26.62 -0.14 -0.70
N ALA A 3 -27.04 -0.50 -1.91
CA ALA A 3 -26.25 -1.33 -2.81
C ALA A 3 -24.88 -0.67 -2.99
N ARG A 4 -23.82 -1.36 -2.59
CA ARG A 4 -22.45 -0.87 -2.73
C ARG A 4 -22.18 -0.77 -4.22
N SER A 5 -22.16 0.44 -4.77
CA SER A 5 -21.87 0.69 -6.18
C SER A 5 -20.59 -0.04 -6.58
N ARG A 6 -20.61 -0.69 -7.74
CA ARG A 6 -19.42 -1.33 -8.32
C ARG A 6 -18.33 -0.26 -8.44
N PRO A 7 -17.07 -0.56 -8.08
CA PRO A 7 -15.99 0.42 -8.18
C PRO A 7 -15.85 0.89 -9.64
N ASP A 8 -15.92 2.21 -9.84
CA ASP A 8 -15.79 2.82 -11.15
C ASP A 8 -14.30 2.98 -11.53
N VAL A 9 -13.98 2.83 -12.81
CA VAL A 9 -12.60 2.88 -13.33
C VAL A 9 -11.96 4.25 -13.08
N THR A 10 -12.73 5.33 -13.22
CA THR A 10 -12.21 6.69 -12.96
C THR A 10 -11.87 6.88 -11.48
N GLN A 11 -12.71 6.36 -10.59
CA GLN A 11 -12.47 6.38 -9.15
C GLN A 11 -11.23 5.55 -8.79
N LEU A 12 -11.06 4.37 -9.41
CA LEU A 12 -9.89 3.53 -9.21
C LEU A 12 -8.61 4.20 -9.71
N ALA A 13 -8.65 4.86 -10.87
CA ALA A 13 -7.52 5.61 -11.40
C ALA A 13 -7.11 6.74 -10.43
N PHE A 14 -8.07 7.51 -9.95
CA PHE A 14 -7.82 8.58 -8.98
C PHE A 14 -7.26 8.04 -7.65
N GLN A 15 -7.83 6.96 -7.12
CA GLN A 15 -7.32 6.31 -5.90
C GLN A 15 -5.90 5.75 -6.09
N SER A 16 -5.60 5.22 -7.27
CA SER A 16 -4.26 4.75 -7.62
C SER A 16 -3.26 5.91 -7.65
N TRP A 17 -3.64 7.04 -8.24
CA TRP A 17 -2.83 8.26 -8.26
C TRP A 17 -2.55 8.78 -6.84
N MET A 18 -3.59 8.91 -6.01
CA MET A 18 -3.43 9.33 -4.61
C MET A 18 -2.50 8.38 -3.83
N LEU A 19 -2.66 7.07 -4.03
CA LEU A 19 -1.78 6.08 -3.41
C LEU A 19 -0.33 6.25 -3.87
N GLY A 20 -0.11 6.54 -5.15
CA GLY A 20 1.20 6.88 -5.70
C GLY A 20 1.84 8.09 -5.00
N CYS A 21 1.09 9.17 -4.80
CA CYS A 21 1.55 10.33 -4.05
C CYS A 21 1.89 10.00 -2.59
N GLU A 22 1.04 9.25 -1.90
CA GLU A 22 1.31 8.81 -0.51
C GLU A 22 2.56 7.92 -0.44
N ALA A 23 2.75 7.03 -1.41
CA ALA A 23 3.93 6.18 -1.50
C ALA A 23 5.21 7.00 -1.76
N GLY A 24 5.15 8.00 -2.63
CA GLY A 24 6.24 8.95 -2.86
C GLY A 24 6.67 9.67 -1.58
N TRP A 25 5.70 10.12 -0.77
CA TRP A 25 5.98 10.73 0.54
C TRP A 25 6.66 9.76 1.52
N VAL A 26 6.19 8.52 1.58
CA VAL A 26 6.83 7.47 2.40
C VAL A 26 8.27 7.24 1.97
N MET A 27 8.53 7.17 0.67
CA MET A 27 9.88 7.00 0.14
C MET A 27 10.77 8.20 0.48
N TRP A 28 10.26 9.43 0.34
CA TRP A 28 10.98 10.63 0.76
C TRP A 28 11.40 10.58 2.23
N LEU A 29 10.46 10.30 3.14
CA LEU A 29 10.76 10.20 4.58
C LEU A 29 11.78 9.09 4.89
N ARG A 30 11.71 7.97 4.17
CA ARG A 30 12.67 6.87 4.29
C ARG A 30 14.05 7.29 3.86
N THR A 31 14.17 7.98 2.73
CA THR A 31 15.44 8.52 2.25
C THR A 31 16.05 9.43 3.30
N MET A 32 15.29 10.36 3.88
CA MET A 32 15.79 11.23 4.96
C MET A 32 16.29 10.43 6.17
N ARG A 33 15.56 9.39 6.59
CA ARG A 33 15.95 8.53 7.72
C ARG A 33 17.14 7.62 7.41
N ILE A 34 17.34 7.23 6.16
CA ILE A 34 18.49 6.45 5.72
C ILE A 34 19.73 7.35 5.63
N MET A 35 19.57 8.58 5.15
CA MET A 35 20.65 9.56 5.04
C MET A 35 21.25 9.94 6.40
N SER A 36 20.51 9.79 7.52
CA SER A 36 21.09 10.00 8.85
C SER A 36 22.14 8.95 9.23
N GLY A 37 22.21 7.83 8.50
CA GLY A 37 23.15 6.75 8.76
C GLY A 37 22.93 6.03 10.10
N GLY A 38 23.93 5.24 10.49
CA GLY A 38 23.98 4.52 11.77
C GLY A 38 22.90 3.42 11.92
N ALA A 39 22.72 2.95 13.16
CA ALA A 39 21.81 1.85 13.47
C ALA A 39 20.34 2.16 13.13
N LEU A 40 19.95 3.44 13.08
CA LEU A 40 18.59 3.84 12.71
C LEU A 40 18.30 3.59 11.22
N ALA A 41 19.26 3.93 10.36
CA ALA A 41 19.18 3.71 8.93
C ALA A 41 19.13 2.20 8.61
N GLU A 42 20.00 1.41 9.24
CA GLU A 42 20.04 -0.04 9.05
C GLU A 42 18.71 -0.70 9.43
N ARG A 43 18.16 -0.36 10.60
CA ARG A 43 16.85 -0.86 11.04
C ARG A 43 15.73 -0.46 10.08
N GLU A 44 15.77 0.75 9.51
CA GLU A 44 14.78 1.18 8.53
C GLU A 44 14.89 0.35 7.25
N VAL A 45 16.09 0.14 6.70
CA VAL A 45 16.30 -0.68 5.49
C VAL A 45 15.83 -2.12 5.72
N GLN A 46 16.19 -2.75 6.83
CA GLN A 46 15.75 -4.11 7.15
C GLN A 46 14.23 -4.21 7.25
N ARG A 47 13.60 -3.26 7.97
CA ARG A 47 12.14 -3.18 8.07
C ARG A 47 11.50 -2.98 6.70
N MET A 48 12.08 -2.14 5.83
CA MET A 48 11.57 -1.92 4.47
C MET A 48 11.52 -3.21 3.64
N VAL A 49 12.47 -4.13 3.83
CA VAL A 49 12.50 -5.41 3.12
C VAL A 49 11.43 -6.34 3.67
N SER A 50 11.35 -6.49 5.00
CA SER A 50 10.32 -7.32 5.64
C SER A 50 8.91 -6.87 5.28
N GLU A 51 8.66 -5.56 5.24
CA GLU A 51 7.36 -5.02 4.84
C GLU A 51 7.00 -5.36 3.39
N LYS A 52 7.96 -5.29 2.45
CA LYS A 52 7.72 -5.66 1.05
C LYS A 52 7.41 -7.14 0.91
N PHE A 53 8.16 -7.98 1.61
CA PHE A 53 7.94 -9.43 1.62
C PHE A 53 6.54 -9.78 2.13
N VAL A 54 6.18 -9.28 3.32
CA VAL A 54 4.84 -9.47 3.90
C VAL A 54 3.76 -8.90 2.98
N ALA A 55 4.01 -7.77 2.31
CA ALA A 55 3.04 -7.17 1.42
C ALA A 55 2.69 -8.05 0.22
N ASN A 56 3.71 -8.60 -0.43
CA ASN A 56 3.52 -9.46 -1.58
C ASN A 56 2.97 -10.83 -1.17
N ALA A 57 3.48 -11.42 -0.10
CA ALA A 57 3.03 -12.72 0.41
C ALA A 57 1.53 -12.71 0.76
N MET A 58 1.04 -11.60 1.33
CA MET A 58 -0.35 -11.47 1.75
C MET A 58 -1.27 -10.93 0.64
N LEU A 59 -0.75 -10.52 -0.52
CA LEU A 59 -1.59 -9.98 -1.60
C LEU A 59 -2.44 -11.08 -2.22
N TRP A 60 -1.83 -12.19 -2.62
CA TRP A 60 -2.54 -13.29 -3.27
C TRP A 60 -3.72 -13.82 -2.44
N PRO A 61 -3.55 -14.15 -1.15
CA PRO A 61 -4.68 -14.51 -0.29
C PRO A 61 -5.78 -13.44 -0.25
N ALA A 62 -5.40 -12.15 -0.18
CA ALA A 62 -6.36 -11.05 -0.15
C ALA A 62 -7.18 -10.91 -1.45
N LEU A 63 -6.55 -11.20 -2.59
CA LEU A 63 -7.22 -11.22 -3.89
C LEU A 63 -8.14 -12.44 -4.02
N MET A 64 -7.69 -13.63 -3.61
CA MET A 64 -8.48 -14.87 -3.74
C MET A 64 -9.76 -14.87 -2.90
N MET A 65 -9.83 -14.10 -1.81
CA MET A 65 -11.01 -13.98 -0.94
C MET A 65 -12.31 -13.55 -1.64
N GLY A 66 -12.31 -13.06 -2.88
CA GLY A 66 -13.55 -12.72 -3.59
C GLY A 66 -14.01 -13.79 -4.59
N GLY A 67 -13.30 -14.92 -4.69
CA GLY A 67 -13.65 -16.02 -5.58
C GLY A 67 -13.29 -15.79 -7.06
N ALA A 68 -13.60 -16.78 -7.90
CA ALA A 68 -13.24 -16.82 -9.32
C ALA A 68 -14.05 -15.85 -10.21
N GLY A 69 -15.19 -15.35 -9.75
CA GLY A 69 -16.08 -14.45 -10.51
C GLY A 69 -15.82 -12.95 -10.27
N GLN A 70 -14.68 -12.56 -9.72
CA GLN A 70 -14.39 -11.16 -9.43
C GLN A 70 -14.17 -10.35 -10.72
N SER A 71 -14.74 -9.15 -10.76
CA SER A 71 -14.45 -8.19 -11.82
C SER A 71 -13.05 -7.59 -11.66
N ALA A 72 -12.47 -7.08 -12.75
CA ALA A 72 -11.18 -6.41 -12.74
C ALA A 72 -11.16 -5.18 -11.80
N GLU A 73 -12.26 -4.44 -11.73
CA GLU A 73 -12.42 -3.28 -10.85
C GLU A 73 -12.42 -3.70 -9.38
N THR A 74 -13.06 -4.84 -9.06
CA THR A 74 -13.06 -5.40 -7.71
C THR A 74 -11.65 -5.85 -7.30
N LEU A 75 -10.92 -6.49 -8.22
CA LEU A 75 -9.53 -6.87 -8.02
C LEU A 75 -8.63 -5.64 -7.79
N GLY A 76 -8.81 -4.60 -8.60
CA GLY A 76 -8.11 -3.32 -8.47
C GLY A 76 -8.39 -2.65 -7.12
N ALA A 77 -9.65 -2.54 -6.73
CA ALA A 77 -10.06 -1.97 -5.44
C ALA A 77 -9.44 -2.71 -4.25
N ARG A 78 -9.40 -4.06 -4.29
CA ARG A 78 -8.78 -4.88 -3.25
C ARG A 78 -7.27 -4.68 -3.20
N THR A 79 -6.62 -4.60 -4.35
CA THR A 79 -5.18 -4.32 -4.47
C THR A 79 -4.86 -2.95 -3.85
N LEU A 80 -5.62 -1.92 -4.20
CA LEU A 80 -5.45 -0.57 -3.64
C LEU A 80 -5.70 -0.54 -2.14
N SER A 81 -6.71 -1.24 -1.63
CA SER A 81 -6.97 -1.34 -0.20
C SER A 81 -5.82 -2.02 0.54
N HIS A 82 -5.27 -3.11 -0.02
CA HIS A 82 -4.18 -3.88 0.55
C HIS A 82 -2.90 -3.06 0.70
N TYR A 83 -2.47 -2.40 -0.38
CA TYR A 83 -1.27 -1.57 -0.34
C TYR A 83 -1.50 -0.25 0.40
N GLY A 84 -2.66 0.39 0.19
CA GLY A 84 -2.99 1.68 0.81
C GLY A 84 -3.00 1.63 2.33
N LYS A 85 -3.50 0.55 2.94
CA LYS A 85 -3.42 0.36 4.40
C LYS A 85 -1.97 0.41 4.90
N ARG A 86 -1.05 -0.26 4.19
CA ARG A 86 0.38 -0.32 4.57
C ARG A 86 1.09 1.00 4.33
N VAL A 87 0.86 1.65 3.18
CA VAL A 87 1.44 2.96 2.86
C VAL A 87 1.03 3.99 3.91
N ARG A 88 -0.26 4.04 4.29
CA ARG A 88 -0.74 4.94 5.35
C ARG A 88 -0.13 4.65 6.71
N ALA A 89 0.02 3.38 7.08
CA ALA A 89 0.68 2.99 8.31
C ALA A 89 2.16 3.44 8.33
N ASN A 90 2.86 3.26 7.21
CA ASN A 90 4.24 3.72 7.04
C ASN A 90 4.36 5.23 7.13
N ARG A 91 3.48 5.98 6.45
CA ARG A 91 3.47 7.44 6.50
C ARG A 91 3.31 7.95 7.94
N ARG A 92 2.32 7.41 8.67
CA ARG A 92 2.07 7.78 10.07
C ARG A 92 3.24 7.45 11.00
N ARG A 93 3.96 6.35 10.75
CA ARG A 93 5.12 5.96 11.55
C ARG A 93 6.31 6.87 11.30
N LEU A 94 6.56 7.20 10.03
CA LEU A 94 7.73 7.97 9.61
C LEU A 94 7.57 9.48 9.84
N SER A 95 6.33 9.96 10.02
CA SER A 95 6.04 11.35 10.37
C SER A 95 6.07 11.63 11.88
N ARG A 96 6.53 10.67 12.68
CA ARG A 96 6.74 10.79 14.13
C ARG A 96 8.23 10.68 14.40
#